data_AF-A0A800DGX7-F1
#
_entry.id   AF-A0A800DGX7-F1
#
_cell.length_a   1.000
_cell.length_b   1.000
_cell.length_c   1.000
_cell.angle_alpha   90.00
_cell.angle_beta   90.00
_cell.angle_gamma   90.00
#
_symmetry.space_group_name_H-M   'P 1'
#
loop_
_entity.id
_entity.type
_entity.pdbx_description
1 polymer ?
#
loop_
_entity_poly.entity_id
_entity_poly.type
_entity_poly.pdbx_seq_one_letter_code
_entity_poly.pdbx_strand_id
1 'polypeptide(L)'
;MRLRVRGSKFTLDGREAFLIGASYYGALGAPEEFIKRDLDDLSRLGLNWIRVWATWDAYGNDISAVDKAGMPRAPFIGKLRW
;
A
#
# COMPACT_ATOMS: atom_id res chain seq x y z
N MET A 1 -8.64 4.00 -11.33
CA MET A 1 -9.31 4.41 -10.08
C MET A 1 -8.75 5.73 -9.58
N ARG A 2 -9.61 6.71 -9.29
CA ARG A 2 -9.24 8.02 -8.76
C ARG A 2 -10.00 8.29 -7.46
N LEU A 3 -9.26 8.40 -6.36
CA LEU A 3 -9.80 8.77 -5.05
C LEU A 3 -9.96 10.30 -4.94
N ARG A 4 -11.09 10.75 -4.40
CA ARG A 4 -11.34 12.16 -4.03
C ARG A 4 -12.15 12.25 -2.74
N VAL A 5 -12.22 13.46 -2.19
CA VAL A 5 -13.11 13.83 -1.08
C VAL A 5 -14.19 14.78 -1.59
N ARG A 6 -15.45 14.56 -1.19
CA ARG A 6 -16.60 15.44 -1.44
C ARG A 6 -17.35 15.65 -0.13
N GLY A 7 -17.18 16.82 0.48
CA GLY A 7 -17.70 17.07 1.83
C GLY A 7 -17.10 16.07 2.83
N SER A 8 -17.95 15.31 3.50
CA SER A 8 -17.55 14.27 4.46
C SER A 8 -17.39 12.87 3.85
N LYS A 9 -17.48 12.72 2.52
CA LYS A 9 -17.50 11.41 1.85
C LYS A 9 -16.29 11.20 0.95
N PHE A 10 -15.84 9.96 0.84
CA PHE A 10 -14.90 9.55 -0.19
C PHE A 10 -15.64 9.22 -1.49
N THR A 11 -14.96 9.44 -2.62
CA THR A 11 -15.42 8.97 -3.92
C THR A 11 -14.33 8.21 -4.66
N LEU A 12 -14.69 7.08 -5.26
CA LEU A 12 -13.87 6.33 -6.20
C LEU A 12 -14.48 6.49 -7.60
N ASP A 13 -13.71 7.08 -8.52
CA ASP A 13 -14.17 7.36 -9.90
C ASP A 13 -15.51 8.11 -9.95
N GLY A 14 -15.69 9.06 -9.01
CA GLY A 14 -16.87 9.93 -8.91
C GLY A 14 -18.07 9.34 -8.17
N ARG A 15 -18.04 8.04 -7.83
CA ARG A 15 -19.07 7.36 -7.04
C ARG A 15 -18.72 7.38 -5.57
N GLU A 16 -19.69 7.62 -4.70
CA GLU A 16 -19.48 7.54 -3.25
C GLU A 16 -19.02 6.15 -2.85
N ALA A 17 -18.02 6.06 -1.99
CA ALA A 17 -17.47 4.81 -1.54
C ALA A 17 -17.14 4.87 -0.05
N PHE A 18 -17.41 3.78 0.65
CA PHE A 18 -16.85 3.54 1.97
C PHE A 18 -15.51 2.82 1.80
N LEU A 19 -14.44 3.40 2.35
CA LEU A 19 -13.11 2.79 2.29
C LEU A 19 -12.98 1.81 3.45
N ILE A 20 -12.92 0.53 3.14
CA ILE A 20 -12.68 -0.56 4.09
C ILE A 20 -11.34 -1.20 3.73
N GLY A 21 -10.45 -1.27 4.71
CA GLY A 21 -9.08 -1.62 4.41
C GLY A 21 -8.30 -2.22 5.57
N ALA A 22 -7.12 -2.71 5.22
CA ALA A 22 -6.18 -3.32 6.15
C ALA A 22 -4.88 -2.52 6.19
N SER A 23 -4.18 -2.58 7.33
CA SER A 23 -2.78 -2.17 7.38
C SER A 23 -1.91 -3.32 6.88
N TYR A 24 -1.14 -3.09 5.83
CA TYR A 24 -0.34 -4.11 5.16
C TYR A 24 1.15 -3.89 5.46
N TYR A 25 1.58 -4.46 6.59
CA TYR A 25 2.95 -4.36 7.08
C TYR A 25 3.84 -5.44 6.45
N GLY A 26 5.09 -5.11 6.13
CA GLY A 26 6.04 -6.07 5.54
C GLY A 26 6.00 -6.19 4.01
N ALA A 27 5.07 -5.50 3.33
CA ALA A 27 4.91 -5.54 1.87
C ALA A 27 6.21 -5.30 1.10
N LEU A 28 7.04 -4.35 1.56
CA LEU A 28 8.31 -4.04 0.91
C LEU A 28 9.33 -5.19 0.99
N GLY A 29 9.31 -5.97 2.07
CA GLY A 29 10.17 -7.14 2.25
C GLY A 29 9.63 -8.40 1.56
N ALA A 30 8.31 -8.52 1.38
CA ALA A 30 7.67 -9.72 0.85
C ALA A 30 8.05 -10.02 -0.61
N PRO A 31 8.13 -11.31 -1.01
CA PRO A 31 8.22 -11.72 -2.41
C PRO A 31 6.97 -11.32 -3.20
N GLU A 32 7.12 -11.08 -4.50
CA GLU A 32 6.03 -10.70 -5.41
C GLU A 32 4.83 -11.64 -5.35
N GLU A 33 5.06 -12.95 -5.39
CA GLU A 33 3.96 -13.94 -5.38
C GLU A 33 3.17 -13.91 -4.07
N PHE A 34 3.84 -13.58 -2.96
CA PHE A 34 3.18 -13.43 -1.67
C PHE A 34 2.28 -12.20 -1.68
N ILE A 35 2.77 -11.07 -2.19
CA ILE A 35 1.99 -9.82 -2.33
C ILE A 35 0.75 -10.06 -3.19
N LYS A 36 0.90 -10.72 -4.35
CA LYS A 36 -0.22 -11.03 -5.25
C LYS A 36 -1.32 -11.84 -4.55
N ARG A 37 -0.94 -12.90 -3.83
CA ARG A 37 -1.88 -13.74 -3.08
C ARG A 37 -2.61 -12.98 -1.99
N ASP A 38 -1.89 -12.15 -1.23
CA ASP A 38 -2.50 -11.31 -0.20
C ASP A 38 -3.52 -10.33 -0.81
N LEU A 39 -3.17 -9.67 -1.91
CA LEU A 39 -4.07 -8.73 -2.58
C LEU A 39 -5.32 -9.43 -3.15
N ASP A 40 -5.18 -10.64 -3.68
CA ASP A 40 -6.30 -11.46 -4.15
C ASP A 40 -7.24 -11.83 -2.99
N ASP A 41 -6.70 -12.24 -1.84
CA ASP A 41 -7.50 -12.60 -0.67
C ASP A 41 -8.21 -11.38 -0.06
N LEU A 42 -7.53 -10.22 0.03
CA LEU A 42 -8.15 -8.97 0.47
C LEU A 42 -9.28 -8.53 -0.48
N SER A 43 -9.08 -8.67 -1.80
CA SER A 43 -10.08 -8.37 -2.81
C SER A 43 -11.30 -9.29 -2.69
N ARG A 44 -11.10 -10.60 -2.47
CA ARG A 44 -12.19 -11.57 -2.23
C ARG A 44 -13.02 -11.25 -0.98
N LEU A 45 -12.41 -10.64 0.03
CA LEU A 45 -13.08 -10.17 1.25
C LEU A 45 -13.77 -8.80 1.06
N GLY A 46 -13.66 -8.18 -0.10
CA GLY A 46 -14.27 -6.89 -0.40
C GLY A 46 -13.50 -5.69 0.15
N LEU A 47 -12.25 -5.86 0.56
CA LEU A 47 -11.41 -4.72 0.94
C LEU A 47 -11.02 -3.94 -0.32
N ASN A 48 -11.16 -2.62 -0.25
CA ASN A 48 -10.91 -1.71 -1.38
C ASN A 48 -9.83 -0.67 -1.06
N TRP A 49 -9.16 -0.82 0.09
CA TRP A 49 -8.11 0.07 0.54
C TRP A 49 -7.05 -0.73 1.30
N ILE A 50 -5.79 -0.40 1.08
CA ILE A 50 -4.69 -0.89 1.92
C ILE A 50 -3.84 0.29 2.35
N ARG A 51 -3.36 0.23 3.59
CA ARG A 51 -2.36 1.16 4.12
C ARG A 51 -1.02 0.45 4.19
N VAL A 52 -0.14 0.76 3.25
CA VAL A 52 1.22 0.22 3.19
C VAL A 52 2.16 1.10 4.01
N TRP A 53 3.08 0.48 4.74
CA TRP A 53 4.10 1.20 5.49
C TRP A 53 5.40 1.30 4.67
N ALA A 54 5.80 2.52 4.33
CA ALA A 54 7.13 2.80 3.77
C ALA A 54 8.03 3.28 4.91
N THR A 55 8.99 2.45 5.31
CA THR A 55 9.84 2.72 6.48
C THR A 55 11.23 3.18 6.07
N TRP A 56 11.92 3.95 6.93
CA TRP A 56 13.37 4.21 6.83
C TRP A 56 14.22 3.02 7.30
N ASP A 57 13.68 2.26 8.26
CA ASP A 57 14.24 1.02 8.80
C ASP A 57 13.09 0.18 9.36
N ALA A 58 13.20 -1.14 9.32
CA ALA A 58 12.22 -2.06 9.89
C ALA A 58 12.92 -3.24 10.56
N TYR A 59 13.02 -3.19 11.89
CA TYR A 59 13.50 -4.30 12.71
C TYR A 59 14.88 -4.84 12.27
N GLY A 60 15.80 -3.95 11.86
CA GLY A 60 17.14 -4.32 11.39
C GLY A 60 17.19 -4.87 9.96
N ASN A 61 16.07 -4.85 9.22
CA ASN A 61 16.03 -5.22 7.81
C ASN A 61 16.16 -3.97 6.94
N ASP A 62 17.12 -3.99 6.01
CA ASP A 62 17.33 -2.92 5.05
C ASP A 62 16.36 -3.00 3.85
N ILE A 63 15.06 -2.91 4.15
CA ILE A 63 13.96 -2.96 3.17
C ILE A 63 13.33 -1.58 2.90
N SER A 64 14.08 -0.53 3.23
CA SER A 64 13.57 0.84 3.16
C SER A 64 13.32 1.29 1.72
N ALA A 65 12.15 1.88 1.50
CA ALA A 65 11.78 2.51 0.24
C ALA A 65 12.40 3.90 0.03
N VAL A 66 12.96 4.52 1.06
CA VAL A 66 13.55 5.86 1.00
C VAL A 66 14.84 5.93 1.80
N ASP A 67 15.83 6.70 1.35
CA ASP A 67 17.06 6.88 2.11
C ASP A 67 16.88 7.87 3.30
N LYS A 68 17.98 8.14 4.01
CA LYS A 68 18.00 9.07 5.15
C LYS A 68 17.64 10.51 4.79
N ALA A 69 17.76 10.90 3.53
CA ALA A 69 17.33 12.21 3.02
C ALA A 69 15.87 12.18 2.54
N GLY A 70 15.19 11.04 2.61
CA GLY A 70 13.83 10.84 2.12
C GLY A 70 13.75 10.60 0.61
N MET A 71 14.88 10.37 -0.06
CA MET A 71 14.90 10.15 -1.51
C MET A 71 14.51 8.71 -1.85
N PRO A 72 13.79 8.48 -2.97
CA PRO A 72 13.45 7.14 -3.44
C PRO A 72 14.65 6.20 -3.51
N ARG A 73 14.50 5.00 -2.93
CA ARG A 73 15.56 3.99 -2.89
C ARG A 73 15.12 2.68 -3.55
N ALA A 74 15.88 2.26 -4.57
CA ALA A 74 15.71 0.96 -5.20
C ALA A 74 16.26 -0.18 -4.30
N PRO A 75 15.70 -1.40 -4.38
CA PRO A 75 14.57 -1.79 -5.24
C PRO A 75 13.20 -1.53 -4.60
N PHE A 76 13.14 -1.27 -3.30
CA PHE A 76 11.89 -1.34 -2.52
C PHE A 76 10.86 -0.27 -2.90
N ILE A 77 11.27 0.94 -3.29
CA ILE A 77 10.33 1.94 -3.81
C ILE A 77 9.56 1.44 -5.06
N GLY A 78 10.19 0.58 -5.86
CA GLY A 78 9.57 -0.03 -7.05
C GLY A 78 8.39 -0.93 -6.68
N LYS A 79 8.42 -1.53 -5.49
CA LYS A 79 7.34 -2.35 -4.94
C LYS A 79 6.14 -1.53 -4.43
N LEU A 80 6.05 -0.23 -4.73
CA LEU A 80 4.84 0.57 -4.46
C LEU A 80 3.98 0.80 -5.72
N ARG A 81 4.39 0.27 -6.88
CA ARG A 81 3.74 0.52 -8.18
C ARG A 81 2.74 -0.57 -8.62
N TRP A 82 2.45 -1.56 -7.78
CA TRP A 82 1.60 -2.71 -8.12
C TRP A 82 0.19 -2.32 -8.57
#